data_AF-A0A1B8NW16-F1
#
_entry.id   AF-A0A1B8NW16-F1
#
_cell.length_a   1.000
_cell.length_b   1.000
_cell.length_c   1.000
_cell.angle_alpha   90.00
_cell.angle_beta   90.00
_cell.angle_gamma   90.00
#
_symmetry.space_group_name_H-M   'P 1'
#
loop_
_entity.id
_entity.type
_entity.pdbx_description
1 polymer ?
#
loop_
_entity_poly.entity_id
_entity_poly.type
_entity_poly.pdbx_seq_one_letter_code
_entity_poly.pdbx_strand_id
1 'polypeptide(L)'
;MRSRQLATLTLALCLGLAPVGVMAQDARQPLDRIVAVVNEGAIMNSQLEERVARTRAQMEAQGVEVPPDDVLRQQVLDRLVIEEIQLQMAREANLSVDDTELNRQVRAIAQNNDMTLEQFADALEADGLSLGVVRDQVRRELLMRQIQQRRVGSRVSISEAEVNRFIEQQGAM
;
A
#
# COMPACT_ATOMS: atom_id res chain seq x y z
N MET A 1 -41.00 -14.85 -67.72
CA MET A 1 -40.60 -16.25 -67.53
C MET A 1 -39.38 -16.55 -68.40
N ARG A 2 -38.46 -17.40 -67.89
CA ARG A 2 -37.23 -17.93 -68.50
C ARG A 2 -35.98 -17.06 -68.30
N SER A 3 -35.37 -17.08 -67.12
CA SER A 3 -34.47 -18.12 -66.54
C SER A 3 -33.01 -17.89 -66.90
N ARG A 4 -32.27 -17.32 -65.94
CA ARG A 4 -30.82 -17.28 -65.81
C ARG A 4 -30.31 -18.63 -65.33
N GLN A 5 -29.30 -19.20 -65.99
CA GLN A 5 -28.34 -20.16 -65.41
C GLN A 5 -26.99 -19.86 -66.09
N LEU A 6 -26.07 -19.15 -65.42
CA LEU A 6 -25.04 -19.69 -64.51
C LEU A 6 -24.11 -20.65 -65.25
N ALA A 7 -23.23 -20.07 -66.07
CA ALA A 7 -22.05 -20.71 -66.59
C ALA A 7 -20.95 -20.70 -65.51
N THR A 8 -20.52 -21.90 -65.16
CA THR A 8 -19.33 -22.21 -64.37
C THR A 8 -18.08 -21.63 -65.02
N LEU A 9 -17.25 -20.92 -64.24
CA LEU A 9 -15.86 -20.67 -64.61
C LEU A 9 -14.95 -20.82 -63.38
N THR A 10 -14.34 -21.99 -63.28
CA THR A 10 -13.12 -22.23 -62.52
C THR A 10 -11.98 -21.43 -63.15
N LEU A 11 -11.41 -20.46 -62.44
CA LEU A 11 -10.09 -19.91 -62.76
C LEU A 11 -9.37 -19.49 -61.48
N ALA A 12 -8.21 -20.10 -61.29
CA ALA A 12 -7.28 -19.86 -60.20
C ALA A 12 -6.79 -18.41 -60.17
N LEU A 13 -6.72 -17.80 -58.99
CA LEU A 13 -5.79 -16.71 -58.71
C LEU A 13 -5.39 -16.71 -57.23
N CYS A 14 -4.22 -17.27 -56.96
CA CYS A 14 -3.48 -17.05 -55.71
C CYS A 14 -3.17 -15.55 -55.58
N LEU A 15 -3.71 -14.87 -54.58
CA LEU A 15 -3.21 -13.56 -54.16
C LEU A 15 -3.59 -13.28 -52.69
N GLY A 16 -2.58 -13.11 -51.83
CA GLY A 16 -2.75 -12.41 -50.55
C GLY A 16 -2.39 -13.19 -49.29
N LEU A 17 -1.19 -13.78 -49.22
CA LEU A 17 -0.57 -14.04 -47.91
C LEU A 17 -0.04 -12.70 -47.39
N ALA A 18 -0.85 -11.97 -46.63
CA ALA A 18 -0.40 -10.74 -45.97
C ALA A 18 0.34 -11.12 -44.67
N PRO A 19 1.62 -10.74 -44.49
CA PRO A 19 2.23 -10.77 -43.18
C PRO A 19 1.62 -9.62 -42.37
N VAL A 20 0.67 -9.91 -41.49
CA VAL A 20 0.28 -8.95 -40.46
C VAL A 20 1.47 -8.88 -39.51
N GLY A 21 2.24 -7.81 -39.63
CA GLY A 21 3.42 -7.56 -38.82
C GLY A 21 3.03 -7.63 -37.35
N VAL A 22 3.75 -8.47 -36.59
CA VAL A 22 3.76 -8.41 -35.13
C VAL A 22 4.34 -7.04 -34.79
N MET A 23 3.47 -6.09 -34.47
CA MET A 23 3.84 -4.86 -33.79
C MET A 23 4.27 -5.29 -32.38
N ALA A 24 5.54 -5.64 -32.24
CA ALA A 24 6.18 -5.71 -30.94
C ALA A 24 6.13 -4.29 -30.38
N GLN A 25 5.15 -4.02 -29.53
CA GLN A 25 5.15 -2.82 -28.71
C GLN A 25 6.36 -2.97 -27.79
N ASP A 26 7.42 -2.23 -28.12
CA ASP A 26 8.59 -2.03 -27.28
C ASP A 26 8.11 -1.27 -26.03
N ALA A 27 7.46 -2.00 -25.13
CA ALA A 27 7.07 -1.54 -23.81
C ALA A 27 8.35 -1.44 -22.98
N ARG A 28 9.19 -0.45 -23.30
CA ARG A 28 10.29 -0.03 -22.45
C ARG A 28 9.67 0.50 -21.16
N GLN A 29 9.45 -0.40 -20.21
CA GLN A 29 9.09 -0.02 -18.86
C GLN A 29 10.19 0.92 -18.35
N PRO A 30 9.85 2.16 -17.95
CA PRO A 30 10.84 3.05 -17.38
C PRO A 30 11.45 2.35 -16.15
N LEU A 31 12.78 2.25 -16.13
CA LEU A 31 13.49 1.70 -14.99
C LEU A 31 13.22 2.58 -13.78
N ASP A 32 12.65 1.98 -12.73
CA ASP A 32 12.37 2.69 -11.49
C ASP A 32 13.67 3.15 -10.84
N ARG A 33 13.68 4.41 -10.39
CA ARG A 33 14.88 5.08 -9.89
C ARG A 33 14.85 5.13 -8.37
N ILE A 34 16.03 5.03 -7.77
CA ILE A 34 16.20 5.25 -6.33
C ILE A 34 16.21 6.77 -6.07
N VAL A 35 15.31 7.23 -5.20
CA VAL A 35 15.22 8.65 -4.79
C VAL A 35 15.95 8.91 -3.47
N ALA A 36 16.04 7.91 -2.59
CA ALA A 36 16.78 7.98 -1.34
C ALA A 36 17.30 6.61 -0.92
N VAL A 37 18.44 6.59 -0.22
CA VAL A 37 19.01 5.39 0.41
C VAL A 37 18.97 5.58 1.92
N VAL A 38 18.44 4.60 2.63
CA VAL A 38 18.21 4.62 4.08
C VAL A 38 18.85 3.38 4.70
N ASN A 39 20.07 3.54 5.22
CA ASN A 39 20.94 2.45 5.67
C ASN A 39 21.10 1.37 4.58
N GLU A 40 20.50 0.20 4.78
CA GLU A 40 20.53 -0.96 3.86
C GLU A 40 19.32 -1.00 2.91
N GLY A 41 18.34 -0.10 3.08
CA GLY A 41 17.13 0.00 2.26
C GLY A 41 17.19 1.15 1.24
N ALA A 42 16.39 1.06 0.18
CA ALA A 42 16.26 2.10 -0.84
C ALA A 42 14.79 2.46 -1.04
N ILE A 43 14.49 3.76 -1.11
CA ILE A 43 13.18 4.29 -1.46
C ILE A 43 13.15 4.53 -2.97
N MET A 44 12.17 3.92 -3.63
CA MET A 44 12.00 4.02 -5.08
C MET A 44 11.12 5.21 -5.47
N ASN A 45 11.29 5.69 -6.70
CA ASN A 45 10.52 6.83 -7.22
C ASN A 45 9.04 6.47 -7.34
N SER A 46 8.72 5.25 -7.80
CA SER A 46 7.34 4.77 -7.86
C SER A 46 6.63 4.83 -6.49
N GLN A 47 7.32 4.43 -5.42
CA GLN A 47 6.78 4.43 -4.06
C GLN A 47 6.52 5.84 -3.56
N LEU A 48 7.42 6.78 -3.85
CA LEU A 48 7.24 8.19 -3.51
C LEU A 48 6.02 8.76 -4.23
N GLU A 49 5.93 8.59 -5.54
CA GLU A 49 4.82 9.12 -6.33
C GLU A 49 3.47 8.50 -5.94
N GLU A 50 3.43 7.19 -5.67
CA GLU A 50 2.22 6.54 -5.14
C GLU A 50 1.78 7.15 -3.80
N ARG A 51 2.73 7.37 -2.89
CA ARG A 51 2.42 7.94 -1.57
C ARG A 51 1.98 9.41 -1.70
N VAL A 52 2.61 10.19 -2.56
CA VAL A 52 2.21 11.57 -2.86
C VAL A 52 0.78 11.62 -3.40
N ALA A 53 0.45 10.78 -4.38
CA ALA A 53 -0.90 10.73 -4.96
C ALA A 53 -1.97 10.39 -3.90
N ARG A 54 -1.69 9.40 -3.03
CA ARG A 54 -2.60 9.04 -1.94
C ARG A 54 -2.78 10.16 -0.92
N THR A 55 -1.68 10.81 -0.49
CA THR A 55 -1.75 11.92 0.47
C THR A 55 -2.50 13.12 -0.11
N ARG A 56 -2.26 13.46 -1.37
CA ARG A 56 -3.00 14.50 -2.09
C ARG A 56 -4.50 14.21 -2.11
N ALA A 57 -4.89 13.02 -2.56
CA ALA A 57 -6.31 12.63 -2.61
C ALA A 57 -6.99 12.70 -1.24
N GLN A 58 -6.26 12.33 -0.18
CA GLN A 58 -6.76 12.42 1.20
C GLN A 58 -6.95 13.87 1.65
N MET A 59 -6.01 14.78 1.35
CA MET A 59 -6.12 16.20 1.70
C MET A 59 -7.28 16.87 0.95
N GLU A 60 -7.44 16.56 -0.34
CA GLU A 60 -8.54 17.04 -1.17
C GLU A 60 -9.90 16.56 -0.62
N ALA A 61 -10.01 15.29 -0.23
CA ALA A 61 -11.21 14.74 0.40
C ALA A 61 -11.54 15.39 1.75
N GLN A 62 -10.53 15.88 2.48
CA GLN A 62 -10.69 16.57 3.77
C GLN A 62 -10.89 18.09 3.62
N GLY A 63 -10.84 18.63 2.40
CA GLY A 63 -10.93 20.06 2.15
C GLY A 63 -9.74 20.87 2.68
N VAL A 64 -8.59 20.22 2.88
CA VAL A 64 -7.35 20.86 3.32
C VAL A 64 -6.60 21.39 2.11
N GLU A 65 -6.05 22.61 2.21
CA GLU A 65 -5.25 23.19 1.14
C GLU A 65 -4.00 22.35 0.88
N VAL A 66 -3.85 21.90 -0.37
CA VAL A 66 -2.71 21.07 -0.77
C VAL A 66 -1.49 21.97 -0.97
N PRO A 67 -0.36 21.69 -0.28
CA PRO A 67 0.87 22.44 -0.48
C PRO A 67 1.40 22.36 -1.93
N PRO A 68 2.33 23.25 -2.31
CA PRO A 68 3.08 23.12 -3.55
C PRO A 68 3.70 21.72 -3.71
N ASP A 69 3.79 21.26 -4.95
CA ASP A 69 4.10 19.87 -5.28
C ASP A 69 5.52 19.45 -4.84
N ASP A 70 6.47 20.38 -4.85
CA ASP A 70 7.83 20.23 -4.32
C ASP A 70 7.84 20.04 -2.79
N VAL A 71 7.09 20.88 -2.07
CA VAL A 71 6.96 20.81 -0.61
C VAL A 71 6.27 19.52 -0.19
N LEU A 72 5.16 19.16 -0.84
CA LEU A 72 4.43 17.93 -0.56
C LEU A 72 5.32 16.71 -0.79
N ARG A 73 6.01 16.65 -1.93
CA ARG A 73 6.91 15.53 -2.26
C ARG A 73 8.04 15.39 -1.25
N GLN A 74 8.63 16.50 -0.79
CA GLN A 74 9.66 16.47 0.25
C GLN A 74 9.10 15.95 1.59
N GLN A 75 7.94 16.44 2.03
CA GLN A 75 7.30 15.99 3.26
C GLN A 75 6.95 14.49 3.23
N VAL A 76 6.45 14.01 2.09
CA VAL A 76 6.16 12.59 1.91
C VAL A 76 7.45 11.76 1.91
N LEU A 77 8.51 12.23 1.26
CA LEU A 77 9.81 11.55 1.27
C LEU A 77 10.35 11.43 2.70
N ASP A 78 10.34 12.50 3.48
CA ASP A 78 10.78 12.49 4.88
C ASP A 78 9.97 11.49 5.72
N ARG A 79 8.65 11.43 5.49
CA ARG A 79 7.75 10.44 6.12
C ARG A 79 8.15 9.01 5.77
N LEU A 80 8.44 8.73 4.49
CA LEU A 80 8.86 7.42 4.02
C LEU A 80 10.22 7.00 4.60
N VAL A 81 11.17 7.93 4.72
CA VAL A 81 12.47 7.68 5.35
C VAL A 81 12.31 7.26 6.81
N ILE A 82 11.51 8.01 7.57
CA ILE A 82 11.24 7.69 8.99
C ILE A 82 10.56 6.32 9.12
N GLU A 83 9.60 6.02 8.25
CA GLU A 83 8.89 4.73 8.21
C GLU A 83 9.86 3.57 7.95
N GLU A 84 10.76 3.70 6.97
CA GLU A 84 11.75 2.67 6.66
C GLU A 84 12.73 2.44 7.82
N ILE A 85 13.20 3.51 8.48
CA ILE A 85 14.04 3.39 9.68
C ILE A 85 13.30 2.62 10.78
N GLN A 86 12.01 2.90 11.00
CA GLN A 86 11.19 2.18 11.98
C GLN A 86 11.02 0.70 11.65
N LEU A 87 10.83 0.36 10.38
CA LEU A 87 10.76 -1.03 9.93
C LEU A 87 12.10 -1.76 10.12
N GLN A 88 13.23 -1.11 9.87
CA GLN A 88 14.56 -1.68 10.13
C GLN A 88 14.75 -2.00 11.61
N MET A 89 14.41 -1.05 12.48
CA MET A 89 14.50 -1.25 13.93
C MET A 89 13.54 -2.36 14.43
N ALA A 90 12.43 -2.60 13.74
CA ALA A 90 11.54 -3.75 14.00
C ALA A 90 12.24 -5.08 13.73
N ARG A 91 12.88 -5.18 12.56
CA ARG A 91 13.59 -6.36 12.09
C ARG A 91 14.77 -6.68 13.01
N GLU A 92 15.56 -5.67 13.36
CA GLU A 92 16.68 -5.79 14.30
C GLU A 92 16.24 -6.26 15.69
N ALA A 93 15.05 -5.83 16.15
CA ALA A 93 14.50 -6.24 17.44
C ALA A 93 13.94 -7.67 17.46
N ASN A 94 14.08 -8.45 16.37
CA ASN A 94 13.50 -9.79 16.17
C ASN A 94 12.00 -9.82 16.51
N LEU A 95 11.31 -8.73 16.23
CA LEU A 95 9.87 -8.63 16.43
C LEU A 95 9.18 -9.39 15.30
N SER A 96 8.44 -10.43 15.67
CA SER A 96 7.57 -11.16 14.76
C SER A 96 6.15 -11.09 15.30
N VAL A 97 5.19 -10.91 14.40
CA VAL A 97 3.77 -10.99 14.72
C VAL A 97 3.35 -12.44 14.57
N ASP A 98 2.83 -13.00 15.65
CA ASP A 98 2.25 -14.35 15.63
C ASP A 98 1.03 -14.40 14.70
N ASP A 99 0.91 -15.46 13.91
CA ASP A 99 -0.19 -15.61 12.95
C ASP A 99 -1.57 -15.63 13.62
N THR A 100 -1.65 -16.04 14.90
CA THR A 100 -2.90 -15.98 15.69
C THR A 100 -3.33 -14.54 15.92
N GLU A 101 -2.40 -13.66 16.26
CA GLU A 101 -2.68 -12.24 16.47
C GLU A 101 -3.07 -11.56 15.16
N LEU A 102 -2.33 -11.86 14.09
CA LEU A 102 -2.63 -11.37 12.75
C LEU A 102 -4.05 -11.78 12.31
N ASN A 103 -4.40 -13.06 12.46
CA ASN A 103 -5.74 -13.57 12.13
C ASN A 103 -6.83 -12.88 12.96
N ARG A 104 -6.58 -12.65 14.24
CA ARG A 104 -7.53 -11.95 15.12
C ARG A 104 -7.77 -10.53 14.62
N GLN A 105 -6.73 -9.82 14.23
CA GLN A 105 -6.85 -8.43 13.78
C GLN A 105 -7.47 -8.31 12.40
N VAL A 106 -7.15 -9.21 11.47
CA VAL A 106 -7.82 -9.25 10.17
C VAL A 106 -9.32 -9.51 10.34
N ARG A 107 -9.72 -10.42 11.24
CA ARG A 107 -11.14 -10.63 11.57
C ARG A 107 -11.78 -9.41 12.21
N ALA A 108 -11.08 -8.70 13.11
CA ALA A 108 -11.60 -7.48 13.70
C ALA A 108 -11.85 -6.39 12.64
N ILE A 109 -10.96 -6.26 11.65
CA ILE A 109 -11.15 -5.34 10.52
C ILE A 109 -12.37 -5.73 9.69
N ALA A 110 -12.54 -7.02 9.36
CA ALA A 110 -13.72 -7.51 8.64
C ALA A 110 -15.02 -7.22 9.43
N GLN A 111 -15.03 -7.49 10.73
CA GLN A 111 -16.15 -7.20 11.62
C GLN A 111 -16.47 -5.71 11.74
N ASN A 112 -15.45 -4.85 11.74
CA ASN A 112 -15.65 -3.39 11.73
C ASN A 112 -16.28 -2.89 10.41
N ASN A 113 -16.20 -3.67 9.34
CA ASN A 113 -16.88 -3.41 8.07
C ASN A 113 -18.20 -4.19 7.95
N ASP A 114 -18.71 -4.74 9.06
CA ASP A 114 -19.93 -5.57 9.11
C ASP A 114 -19.89 -6.81 8.20
N MET A 115 -18.70 -7.32 7.92
CA MET A 115 -18.46 -8.47 7.03
C MET A 115 -17.88 -9.67 7.78
N THR A 116 -18.18 -10.88 7.31
CA THR A 116 -17.41 -12.07 7.70
C THR A 116 -16.03 -12.06 7.04
N LEU A 117 -15.12 -12.92 7.51
CA LEU A 117 -13.79 -13.02 6.91
C LEU A 117 -13.87 -13.49 5.44
N GLU A 118 -14.79 -14.39 5.13
CA GLU A 118 -15.02 -14.85 3.75
C GLU A 118 -15.55 -13.70 2.87
N GLN A 119 -16.57 -12.98 3.34
CA GLN A 119 -17.15 -11.84 2.60
C GLN A 119 -16.13 -10.71 2.39
N PHE A 120 -15.27 -10.49 3.37
CA PHE A 120 -14.19 -9.50 3.25
C PHE A 120 -13.14 -9.92 2.22
N ALA A 121 -12.81 -11.22 2.14
CA ALA A 121 -11.92 -11.73 1.10
C ALA A 121 -12.52 -11.57 -0.30
N ASP A 122 -13.80 -11.91 -0.46
CA ASP A 122 -14.53 -11.75 -1.73
C ASP A 122 -14.59 -10.28 -2.17
N ALA A 123 -14.84 -9.36 -1.23
CA ALA A 123 -14.86 -7.92 -1.49
C ALA A 123 -13.48 -7.40 -1.94
N LEU A 124 -12.40 -7.86 -1.31
CA LEU A 124 -11.04 -7.49 -1.71
C LEU A 124 -10.71 -8.00 -3.12
N GLU A 125 -11.10 -9.23 -3.45
CA GLU A 125 -10.88 -9.80 -4.78
C GLU A 125 -11.66 -9.01 -5.86
N ALA A 126 -12.87 -8.55 -5.55
CA ALA A 126 -13.64 -7.67 -6.44
C ALA A 126 -12.92 -6.32 -6.70
N ASP A 127 -12.18 -5.82 -5.71
CA ASP A 127 -11.34 -4.61 -5.83
C ASP A 127 -9.94 -4.89 -6.42
N GLY A 128 -9.66 -6.13 -6.84
CA GLY A 128 -8.38 -6.54 -7.41
C GLY A 128 -7.25 -6.68 -6.38
N LEU A 129 -7.57 -6.74 -5.09
CA LEU A 129 -6.64 -6.92 -3.98
C LEU A 129 -6.73 -8.34 -3.43
N SER A 130 -5.61 -8.94 -3.04
CA SER A 130 -5.64 -10.24 -2.38
C SER A 130 -5.65 -10.09 -0.86
N LEU A 131 -6.30 -11.03 -0.17
CA LEU A 131 -6.24 -11.11 1.29
C LEU A 131 -4.79 -11.17 1.82
N GLY A 132 -3.87 -11.76 1.05
CA GLY A 132 -2.45 -11.81 1.37
C GLY A 132 -1.82 -10.42 1.52
N VAL A 133 -2.11 -9.50 0.59
CA VAL A 133 -1.60 -8.12 0.63
C VAL A 133 -2.11 -7.38 1.86
N VAL A 134 -3.38 -7.55 2.19
CA VAL A 134 -3.98 -6.94 3.38
C VAL A 134 -3.38 -7.53 4.66
N ARG A 135 -3.20 -8.85 4.73
CA ARG A 135 -2.51 -9.51 5.86
C ARG A 135 -1.10 -8.96 6.06
N ASP A 136 -0.35 -8.77 4.99
CA ASP A 136 1.00 -8.22 5.07
C ASP A 136 0.99 -6.76 5.56
N GLN A 137 0.01 -5.97 5.13
CA GLN A 137 -0.18 -4.61 5.64
C GLN A 137 -0.52 -4.59 7.14
N VAL A 138 -1.47 -5.41 7.57
CA VAL A 138 -1.84 -5.52 8.99
C VAL A 138 -0.65 -5.99 9.82
N ARG A 139 0.16 -6.93 9.31
CA ARG A 139 1.39 -7.37 9.96
C ARG A 139 2.35 -6.20 10.19
N ARG A 140 2.58 -5.37 9.17
CA ARG A 140 3.43 -4.16 9.29
C ARG A 140 2.90 -3.22 10.37
N GLU A 141 1.59 -2.96 10.39
CA GLU A 141 0.99 -2.08 11.40
C GLU A 141 1.16 -2.61 12.83
N LEU A 142 0.99 -3.91 13.03
CA LEU A 142 1.15 -4.53 14.35
C LEU A 142 2.60 -4.47 14.84
N LEU A 143 3.57 -4.70 13.96
CA LEU A 143 5.00 -4.52 14.27
C LEU A 143 5.28 -3.08 14.72
N MET A 144 4.76 -2.10 13.99
CA MET A 144 4.96 -0.67 14.31
C MET A 144 4.38 -0.31 15.68
N ARG A 145 3.16 -0.78 15.99
CA ARG A 145 2.55 -0.58 17.32
C ARG A 145 3.40 -1.22 18.43
N GLN A 146 3.92 -2.42 18.21
CA GLN A 146 4.75 -3.13 19.19
C GLN A 146 6.07 -2.40 19.47
N ILE A 147 6.70 -1.82 18.44
CA ILE A 147 7.89 -0.96 18.59
C ILE A 147 7.56 0.28 19.40
N GLN A 148 6.45 0.95 19.08
CA GLN A 148 6.02 2.16 19.77
C GLN A 148 5.78 1.86 21.26
N GLN A 149 5.08 0.76 21.57
CA GLN A 149 4.85 0.32 22.95
C GLN A 149 6.16 0.01 23.68
N ARG A 150 7.11 -0.68 23.05
CA ARG A 150 8.42 -0.95 23.69
C ARG A 150 9.22 0.33 23.94
N ARG A 151 9.19 1.30 23.02
CA ARG A 151 9.92 2.58 23.16
C ARG A 151 9.29 3.57 24.12
N VAL A 152 7.96 3.56 24.24
CA VAL A 152 7.24 4.42 25.18
C VAL A 152 7.24 3.79 26.57
N GLY A 153 7.03 2.47 26.68
CA GLY A 153 7.07 1.74 27.95
C GLY A 153 8.44 1.74 28.62
N SER A 154 9.54 1.83 27.85
CA SER A 154 10.90 1.99 28.39
C SER A 154 11.25 3.43 28.81
N ARG A 155 10.46 4.43 28.40
CA ARG A 155 10.68 5.85 28.73
C ARG A 155 9.72 6.40 29.77
N VAL A 156 8.63 5.70 30.07
CA VAL A 156 7.62 6.15 31.03
C VAL A 156 7.55 5.16 32.19
N SER A 157 8.50 5.25 33.11
CA SER A 157 8.33 4.74 34.47
C SER A 157 7.75 5.88 35.29
N ILE A 158 6.43 5.95 35.38
CA ILE A 158 5.77 6.88 36.31
C ILE A 158 6.15 6.39 37.71
N SER A 159 7.01 7.14 38.40
CA SER A 159 7.30 6.84 39.80
C SER A 159 6.07 7.17 40.65
N GLU A 160 5.77 6.37 41.67
CA GLU A 160 4.68 6.67 42.62
C GLU A 160 4.83 8.08 43.24
N ALA A 161 6.05 8.60 43.33
CA ALA A 161 6.36 9.95 43.79
C ALA A 161 5.86 11.06 42.85
N GLU A 162 5.66 10.78 41.56
CA GLU A 162 5.13 11.73 40.56
C GLU A 162 3.59 11.74 40.58
N VAL A 163 2.98 10.59 40.86
CA VAL A 163 1.53 10.46 41.11
C VAL A 163 1.15 11.18 42.40
N ASN A 164 1.90 10.99 43.49
CA ASN A 164 1.64 11.68 44.76
C ASN A 164 1.80 13.19 44.63
N ARG A 165 2.82 13.68 43.92
CA ARG A 165 2.98 15.13 43.65
C ARG A 165 1.83 15.72 42.84
N PHE A 166 1.28 14.97 41.87
CA PHE A 166 0.13 15.41 41.09
C PHE A 166 -1.16 15.46 41.93
N ILE A 167 -1.38 14.45 42.79
CA ILE A 167 -2.52 14.40 43.71
C ILE A 167 -2.43 15.51 44.77
N GLU A 168 -1.24 15.79 45.32
CA GLU A 168 -1.01 16.89 46.25
C GLU A 168 -1.23 18.28 45.62
N GLN A 169 -0.86 18.46 44.35
CA GLN A 169 -1.08 19.73 43.63
C GLN A 169 -2.55 19.98 43.28
N GLN A 170 -3.34 18.92 43.04
CA GLN A 170 -4.79 19.08 42.78
C GLN A 170 -5.64 19.11 44.05
N GLY A 171 -5.19 18.50 45.15
CA GLY A 171 -5.88 18.56 46.44
C GLY A 171 -5.65 19.86 47.23
N ALA A 172 -4.77 20.75 46.76
CA ALA A 172 -4.42 22.02 47.39
C ALA A 172 -5.04 23.25 46.68
N MET A 173 -6.03 23.05 45.80
CA MET A 173 -6.84 24.11 45.19
C MET A 173 -8.27 24.10 45.73
#